data_AF-A0A352FHC4-F1
#
_entry.id   AF-A0A352FHC4-F1
#
_cell.length_a   1.000
_cell.length_b   1.000
_cell.length_c   1.000
_cell.angle_alpha   90.00
_cell.angle_beta   90.00
_cell.angle_gamma   90.00
#
_symmetry.space_group_name_H-M   'P 1'
#
loop_
_entity.id
_entity.type
_entity.pdbx_description
1 polymer ?
#
loop_
_entity_poly.entity_id
_entity_poly.type
_entity_poly.pdbx_seq_one_letter_code
_entity_poly.pdbx_strand_id
1 'polypeptide(L)'
;GYCMGGTFALRSACEFPELKAAAPFYGDVPDERVLAKLRTPTLFIAGLRDAWINPEKVNGLKEVAKKYDLPIEVVSYDADHAFFNDTRPQVYDAEAAADAWKRVLEHFRKHLGS
;
A
#
# COMPACT_ATOMS: atom_id res chain seq x y z
N GLY A 1 6.77 -3.23 1.43
CA GLY A 1 7.60 -2.24 2.15
C GLY A 1 6.73 -1.52 3.17
N TYR A 2 7.30 -1.06 4.30
CA TYR A 2 6.54 -0.50 5.43
C TYR A 2 6.94 0.95 5.74
N CYS A 3 5.98 1.83 6.06
CA CYS A 3 6.21 3.26 6.38
C CYS A 3 7.04 3.92 5.27
N MET A 4 8.27 4.38 5.56
CA MET A 4 9.20 4.90 4.57
C MET A 4 9.47 3.89 3.43
N GLY A 5 9.62 2.61 3.77
CA GLY A 5 9.72 1.53 2.79
C GLY A 5 8.42 1.29 2.01
N GLY A 6 7.28 1.73 2.53
CA GLY A 6 6.01 1.77 1.81
C GLY A 6 6.02 2.86 0.74
N THR A 7 6.51 4.06 1.07
CA THR A 7 6.72 5.15 0.11
C THR A 7 7.62 4.70 -1.04
N PHE A 8 8.76 4.08 -0.70
CA PHE A 8 9.68 3.58 -1.73
C PHE A 8 9.08 2.45 -2.55
N ALA A 9 8.36 1.51 -1.94
CA ALA A 9 7.70 0.44 -2.68
C ALA A 9 6.68 0.97 -3.70
N LEU A 10 5.85 1.95 -3.32
CA LEU A 10 4.87 2.56 -4.23
C LEU A 10 5.57 3.34 -5.35
N ARG A 11 6.59 4.13 -5.00
CA ARG A 11 7.35 4.90 -6.00
C ARG A 11 8.08 3.98 -6.98
N SER A 12 8.74 2.93 -6.49
CA SER A 12 9.40 1.94 -7.33
C SER A 12 8.41 1.24 -8.26
N ALA A 13 7.20 0.92 -7.78
CA ALA A 13 6.15 0.35 -8.61
C ALA A 13 5.72 1.27 -9.78
N CYS A 14 5.88 2.59 -9.60
CA CYS A 14 5.62 3.61 -10.63
C CYS A 14 6.80 3.83 -11.59
N GLU A 15 8.04 3.67 -11.13
CA GLU A 15 9.25 4.01 -11.87
C GLU A 15 9.88 2.79 -12.59
N PHE A 16 9.68 1.58 -12.08
CA PHE A 16 10.27 0.33 -12.59
C PHE A 16 9.17 -0.63 -13.09
N PRO A 17 8.74 -0.52 -14.36
CA PRO A 17 7.68 -1.35 -14.93
C PRO A 17 8.04 -2.84 -15.06
N GLU A 18 9.31 -3.21 -14.87
CA GLU A 18 9.77 -4.60 -14.82
C GLU A 18 9.33 -5.35 -13.55
N LEU A 19 8.93 -4.62 -12.50
CA LEU A 19 8.43 -5.20 -11.26
C LEU A 19 7.12 -5.94 -11.52
N LYS A 20 6.99 -7.12 -10.91
CA LYS A 20 5.84 -8.01 -11.11
C LYS A 20 4.70 -7.75 -10.12
N ALA A 21 5.02 -7.30 -8.92
CA ALA A 21 4.04 -6.93 -7.90
C ALA A 21 4.65 -6.01 -6.83
N ALA A 22 3.83 -5.20 -6.18
CA ALA A 22 4.22 -4.39 -5.03
C ALA A 22 3.17 -4.44 -3.91
N ALA A 23 3.64 -4.34 -2.65
CA ALA A 23 2.79 -4.23 -1.46
C ALA A 23 3.32 -3.14 -0.51
N PRO A 24 2.99 -1.86 -0.76
CA PRO A 24 3.28 -0.76 0.16
C PRO A 24 2.31 -0.74 1.35
N PHE A 25 2.86 -0.68 2.56
CA PHE A 25 2.11 -0.53 3.81
C PHE A 25 2.31 0.88 4.36
N TYR A 26 1.20 1.61 4.55
CA TYR A 26 1.10 2.93 5.18
C TYR A 26 2.26 3.85 4.77
N GLY A 27 2.53 3.89 3.47
CA GLY A 27 3.57 4.71 2.84
C GLY A 27 2.99 6.00 2.28
N ASP A 28 3.83 7.01 2.12
CA ASP A 28 3.39 8.27 1.53
C ASP A 28 3.07 8.11 0.05
N VAL A 29 2.03 8.82 -0.40
CA VAL A 29 1.54 8.75 -1.76
C VAL A 29 2.31 9.78 -2.60
N PRO A 30 2.99 9.37 -3.69
CA PRO A 30 3.70 10.31 -4.54
C PRO A 30 2.69 11.21 -5.29
N ASP A 31 3.19 12.31 -5.85
CA ASP A 31 2.34 13.20 -6.64
C ASP A 31 1.72 12.50 -7.86
N GLU A 32 0.62 13.06 -8.36
CA GLU A 32 -0.16 12.49 -9.46
C GLU A 32 0.68 12.17 -10.71
N ARG A 33 1.70 12.98 -11.04
CA ARG A 33 2.53 12.77 -12.24
C ARG A 33 3.38 11.51 -12.13
N VAL A 34 3.81 11.18 -10.92
CA VAL A 34 4.54 9.93 -10.64
C VAL A 34 3.55 8.78 -10.55
N LEU A 35 2.47 8.94 -9.81
CA LEU A 35 1.48 7.89 -9.59
C LEU A 35 0.82 7.41 -10.90
N ALA A 36 0.55 8.32 -11.85
CA ALA A 36 -0.02 7.98 -13.16
C ALA A 36 0.86 7.04 -14.01
N LYS A 37 2.15 6.90 -13.65
CA LYS A 37 3.08 5.97 -14.30
C LYS A 37 2.97 4.55 -13.78
N LEU A 38 2.17 4.29 -12.74
CA LEU A 38 1.99 2.97 -12.16
C LEU A 38 1.55 1.94 -13.22
N ARG A 39 2.38 0.92 -13.43
CA ARG A 39 2.09 -0.25 -14.28
C ARG A 39 2.18 -1.57 -13.53
N THR A 40 2.80 -1.56 -12.35
CA THR A 40 2.99 -2.74 -11.51
C THR A 40 1.72 -3.02 -10.70
N PRO A 41 1.19 -4.26 -10.71
CA PRO A 41 0.11 -4.67 -9.82
C PRO A 41 0.45 -4.40 -8.36
N THR A 42 -0.34 -3.54 -7.72
CA THR A 42 -0.02 -3.01 -6.39
C THR A 42 -1.16 -3.21 -5.41
N LEU A 43 -0.86 -3.73 -4.23
CA LEU A 43 -1.79 -3.78 -3.10
C LEU A 43 -1.33 -2.81 -2.02
N PHE A 44 -1.97 -1.65 -1.92
CA PHE A 44 -1.68 -0.65 -0.90
C PHE A 44 -2.46 -0.91 0.37
N ILE A 45 -1.76 -1.03 1.49
CA ILE A 45 -2.35 -1.26 2.81
C ILE A 45 -2.35 0.05 3.60
N ALA A 46 -3.53 0.51 4.02
CA ALA A 46 -3.72 1.76 4.75
C ALA A 46 -4.29 1.52 6.16
N GLY A 47 -3.97 2.41 7.10
CA GLY A 47 -4.67 2.53 8.38
C GLY A 47 -5.62 3.72 8.36
N LEU A 48 -6.88 3.54 8.78
CA LEU A 48 -7.88 4.61 8.82
C LEU A 48 -7.59 5.64 9.92
N ARG A 49 -6.87 5.25 10.96
CA ARG A 49 -6.50 6.11 12.10
C ARG A 49 -5.11 6.73 11.94
N ASP A 50 -4.44 6.46 10.81
CA ASP A 50 -3.11 6.99 10.51
C ASP A 50 -3.14 8.52 10.36
N ALA A 51 -2.45 9.23 11.24
CA ALA A 51 -2.38 10.69 11.20
C ALA A 51 -1.39 11.23 10.13
N TRP A 52 -0.48 10.39 9.62
CA TRP A 52 0.55 10.78 8.66
C TRP A 52 0.12 10.49 7.22
N ILE A 53 -0.37 9.27 6.99
CA ILE A 53 -0.96 8.83 5.73
C ILE A 53 -2.48 8.84 5.90
N ASN A 54 -2.99 10.04 6.10
CA ASN A 54 -4.38 10.26 6.44
C ASN A 54 -5.35 9.78 5.34
N PRO A 55 -6.65 9.59 5.67
CA PRO A 55 -7.65 9.16 4.70
C PRO A 55 -7.78 10.06 3.47
N GLU A 56 -7.45 11.36 3.58
CA GLU A 56 -7.47 12.28 2.44
C GLU A 56 -6.42 11.89 1.38
N LYS A 57 -5.18 11.61 1.79
CA LYS A 57 -4.13 11.11 0.88
C LYS A 57 -4.52 9.77 0.23
N VAL A 58 -5.08 8.86 1.03
CA VAL A 58 -5.53 7.55 0.54
C VAL A 58 -6.70 7.68 -0.43
N ASN A 59 -7.61 8.63 -0.21
CA ASN A 59 -8.68 8.93 -1.14
C ASN A 59 -8.13 9.57 -2.43
N GLY A 60 -7.15 10.48 -2.34
CA GLY A 60 -6.44 11.01 -3.51
C GLY A 60 -5.78 9.92 -4.35
N LEU A 61 -5.15 8.93 -3.72
CA LEU A 61 -4.62 7.73 -4.38
C LEU A 61 -5.72 6.98 -5.15
N LYS A 62 -6.88 6.74 -4.53
CA LYS A 62 -8.03 6.05 -5.16
C LYS A 62 -8.59 6.83 -6.34
N GLU A 63 -8.71 8.14 -6.24
CA GLU A 63 -9.21 9.00 -7.32
C GLU A 63 -8.27 9.00 -8.53
N VAL A 64 -6.96 9.14 -8.29
CA VAL A 64 -5.95 9.06 -9.37
C VAL A 64 -5.93 7.65 -9.96
N ALA A 65 -6.02 6.60 -9.13
CA ALA A 65 -6.09 5.23 -9.59
C ALA A 65 -7.28 5.00 -10.54
N LYS A 66 -8.46 5.50 -10.17
CA LYS A 66 -9.66 5.44 -11.00
C LYS A 66 -9.53 6.27 -12.28
N LYS A 67 -8.98 7.48 -12.18
CA LYS A 67 -8.79 8.40 -13.32
C LYS A 67 -7.90 7.82 -14.41
N TYR A 68 -6.86 7.09 -14.04
CA TYR A 68 -5.86 6.55 -14.98
C TYR A 68 -5.95 5.03 -15.16
N ASP A 69 -6.98 4.38 -14.61
CA ASP A 69 -7.16 2.92 -14.62
C ASP A 69 -5.90 2.17 -14.13
N LEU A 70 -5.35 2.63 -12.99
CA LEU A 70 -4.10 2.11 -12.46
C LEU A 70 -4.30 0.72 -11.83
N PRO A 71 -3.32 -0.19 -11.96
CA PRO A 71 -3.40 -1.55 -11.40
C PRO A 71 -3.11 -1.55 -9.89
N ILE A 72 -3.92 -0.84 -9.11
CA ILE A 72 -3.78 -0.70 -7.67
C ILE A 72 -5.08 -0.96 -6.91
N GLU A 73 -4.99 -1.80 -5.91
CA GLU A 73 -6.05 -2.04 -4.92
C GLU A 73 -5.63 -1.40 -3.58
N VAL A 74 -6.58 -0.77 -2.90
CA VAL A 74 -6.35 -0.16 -1.58
C VAL A 74 -7.20 -0.88 -0.55
N VAL A 75 -6.55 -1.50 0.43
CA VAL A 75 -7.19 -2.10 1.60
C VAL A 75 -6.94 -1.21 2.81
N SER A 76 -7.99 -0.93 3.57
CA SER A 76 -7.92 -0.04 4.74
C SER A 76 -8.43 -0.77 5.98
N TYR A 77 -7.70 -0.64 7.09
CA TYR A 77 -8.05 -1.22 8.39
C TYR A 77 -8.33 -0.13 9.40
N ASP A 78 -9.20 -0.38 10.37
CA ASP A 78 -9.41 0.53 11.52
C ASP A 78 -8.23 0.46 12.51
N ALA A 79 -7.04 0.80 12.01
CA ALA A 79 -5.76 0.67 12.70
C ALA A 79 -4.90 1.91 12.51
N ASP A 80 -3.94 2.10 13.41
CA ASP A 80 -3.02 3.25 13.42
C ASP A 80 -1.82 3.03 12.48
N HIS A 81 -1.00 4.06 12.30
CA HIS A 81 0.27 3.95 11.61
C HIS A 81 1.15 2.87 12.24
N ALA A 82 1.82 2.08 11.39
CA ALA A 82 2.65 0.96 11.82
C ALA A 82 1.92 -0.17 12.57
N PHE A 83 0.61 -0.36 12.35
CA PHE A 83 -0.16 -1.44 12.99
C PHE A 83 0.36 -2.86 12.75
N PHE A 84 1.19 -3.05 11.72
CA PHE A 84 1.84 -4.33 11.43
C PHE A 84 3.03 -4.63 12.37
N ASN A 85 3.54 -3.63 13.09
CA ASN A 85 4.76 -3.75 13.89
C ASN A 85 4.47 -4.37 15.26
N ASP A 86 4.72 -5.67 15.38
CA ASP A 86 4.53 -6.48 16.60
C ASP A 86 5.44 -6.09 17.76
N THR A 87 6.54 -5.36 17.51
CA THR A 87 7.41 -4.83 18.57
C THR A 87 6.87 -3.53 19.19
N ARG A 88 5.76 -2.98 18.69
CA ARG A 88 5.13 -1.74 19.18
C ARG A 88 3.70 -2.02 19.64
N PRO A 89 3.51 -2.59 20.85
CA PRO A 89 2.20 -3.05 21.32
C PRO A 89 1.14 -1.94 21.44
N GLN A 90 1.55 -0.67 21.48
CA GLN A 90 0.64 0.48 21.55
C GLN A 90 -0.08 0.79 20.22
N VAL A 91 0.46 0.32 19.09
CA VAL A 91 -0.14 0.50 17.75
C VAL A 91 -0.37 -0.82 17.03
N TYR A 92 0.27 -1.90 17.47
CA TYR A 92 0.11 -3.23 16.88
C TYR A 92 -1.35 -3.69 16.92
N ASP A 93 -1.85 -4.12 15.77
CA ASP A 93 -3.16 -4.72 15.62
C ASP A 93 -3.00 -6.09 14.98
N ALA A 94 -3.14 -7.14 15.80
CA ALA A 94 -2.88 -8.51 15.39
C ALA A 94 -3.85 -9.00 14.30
N GLU A 95 -5.12 -8.59 14.36
CA GLU A 95 -6.14 -9.01 13.41
C GLU A 95 -5.92 -8.33 12.05
N ALA A 96 -5.72 -7.01 12.07
CA ALA A 96 -5.42 -6.25 10.85
C ALA A 96 -4.09 -6.69 10.23
N ALA A 97 -3.06 -6.94 11.04
CA ALA A 97 -1.76 -7.41 10.54
C ALA A 97 -1.87 -8.79 9.88
N ALA A 98 -2.59 -9.73 10.50
CA ALA A 98 -2.78 -11.08 9.97
C ALA A 98 -3.57 -11.07 8.65
N ASP A 99 -4.68 -10.33 8.58
CA ASP A 99 -5.47 -10.23 7.36
C ASP A 99 -4.70 -9.50 6.24
N ALA A 100 -4.03 -8.39 6.55
CA ALA A 100 -3.21 -7.67 5.59
C ALA A 100 -2.11 -8.56 5.01
N TRP A 101 -1.44 -9.35 5.86
CA TRP A 101 -0.40 -10.27 5.40
C TRP A 101 -0.95 -11.36 4.50
N LYS A 102 -2.10 -11.95 4.84
CA LYS A 102 -2.77 -12.95 4.02
C LYS A 102 -3.06 -12.40 2.61
N ARG A 103 -3.64 -11.21 2.52
CA ARG A 103 -3.96 -10.55 1.23
C ARG A 103 -2.71 -10.25 0.41
N VAL A 104 -1.63 -9.82 1.05
CA VAL A 104 -0.34 -9.59 0.38
C VAL A 104 0.24 -10.87 -0.20
N LEU A 105 0.18 -11.97 0.54
CA LEU A 105 0.62 -13.27 0.03
C LEU A 105 -0.24 -13.75 -1.15
N GLU A 106 -1.56 -13.52 -1.10
CA GLU A 106 -2.46 -13.81 -2.21
C GLU A 106 -2.16 -12.94 -3.44
N HIS A 107 -1.92 -11.65 -3.24
CA HIS A 107 -1.52 -10.70 -4.29
C HIS A 107 -0.22 -11.16 -4.98
N PHE A 108 0.80 -11.50 -4.19
CA PHE A 108 2.07 -11.98 -4.74
C PHE A 108 1.95 -13.34 -5.44
N ARG A 109 1.19 -14.30 -4.90
CA ARG A 109 0.93 -15.58 -5.58
C ARG A 109 0.27 -15.37 -6.94
N LYS A 110 -0.68 -14.45 -7.04
CA LYS A 110 -1.39 -14.13 -8.28
C LYS A 110 -0.48 -13.54 -9.35
N HIS A 111 0.50 -12.71 -8.96
CA HIS A 111 1.25 -11.87 -9.90
C HIS A 111 2.70 -12.29 -10.13
N LEU A 112 3.32 -13.01 -9.19
CA LEU A 112 4.71 -13.48 -9.35
C LEU A 112 4.81 -14.77 -10.16
N GLY A 113 3.73 -15.58 -10.21
CA GLY A 113 3.77 -16.89 -10.86
C GLY A 113 4.76 -17.85 -10.19
N SER A 114 4.56 -19.14 -10.42
CA SER A 114 5.56 -20.18 -10.13
C SER A 114 6.55 -20.30 -11.28
#